data_AF-A0A495HVL8-F1
#
_entry.id   AF-A0A495HVL8-F1
#
_cell.length_a   1.000
_cell.length_b   1.000
_cell.length_c   1.000
_cell.angle_alpha   90.00
_cell.angle_beta   90.00
_cell.angle_gamma   90.00
#
_symmetry.space_group_name_H-M   'P 1'
#
loop_
_entity.id
_entity.type
_entity.pdbx_description
1 polymer ?
#
loop_
_entity_poly.entity_id
_entity_poly.type
_entity_poly.pdbx_seq_one_letter_code
_entity_poly.pdbx_strand_id
1 'polypeptide(L)'
;MAAETLPNTMVRFKLKPGTHTFTLDFEGERQVATVDGKAGDLRFLRIDGTVWAWKSTFVWATDGEDAIRDRAYKARLVSDLTVR
;
A
#
# COMPACT_ATOMS: atom_id res chain seq x y z
N MET A 1 11.68 -8.21 -3.93
CA MET A 1 11.65 -7.86 -2.50
C MET A 1 10.28 -8.20 -1.97
N ALA A 2 10.18 -8.72 -0.75
CA ALA A 2 8.91 -9.07 -0.11
C ALA A 2 8.89 -8.47 1.30
N ALA A 3 7.70 -8.13 1.78
CA ALA A 3 7.47 -7.67 3.15
C ALA A 3 6.18 -8.33 3.65
N GLU A 4 6.20 -8.77 4.90
CA GLU A 4 5.00 -9.29 5.58
C GLU A 4 4.35 -8.15 6.38
N THR A 5 3.02 -8.15 6.43
CA THR A 5 2.28 -7.09 7.12
C THR A 5 0.88 -7.54 7.51
N LEU A 6 0.19 -6.73 8.32
CA LEU A 6 -1.14 -7.02 8.84
C LEU A 6 -2.26 -6.56 7.89
N PRO A 7 -3.48 -7.07 8.04
CA PRO A 7 -4.65 -6.51 7.38
C PRO A 7 -4.88 -5.03 7.69
N ASN A 8 -5.57 -4.31 6.79
CA ASN A 8 -5.96 -2.90 6.98
C ASN A 8 -4.76 -1.96 7.25
N THR A 9 -3.59 -2.34 6.73
CA THR A 9 -2.35 -1.59 6.84
C THR A 9 -1.94 -0.96 5.50
N MET A 10 -0.80 -0.30 5.50
CA MET A 10 -0.24 0.40 4.36
C MET A 10 1.24 0.05 4.21
N VAL A 11 1.68 -0.06 2.96
CA VAL A 11 3.09 -0.23 2.61
C VAL A 11 3.56 1.01 1.86
N ARG A 12 4.70 1.56 2.28
CA ARG A 12 5.34 2.69 1.63
C ARG A 12 6.55 2.24 0.83
N PHE A 13 6.56 2.54 -0.46
CA PHE A 13 7.64 2.19 -1.37
C PHE A 13 8.34 3.42 -1.92
N LYS A 14 9.67 3.41 -1.96
CA LYS A 14 10.46 4.36 -2.74
C LYS A 14 10.70 3.76 -4.12
N LEU A 15 10.08 4.33 -5.16
CA LEU A 15 10.14 3.77 -6.51
C LEU A 15 11.20 4.44 -7.36
N LYS A 16 11.76 3.67 -8.29
CA LYS A 16 12.49 4.24 -9.42
C LYS A 16 11.48 4.73 -10.47
N PRO A 17 11.84 5.66 -11.37
CA PRO A 17 10.99 6.00 -12.51
C PRO A 17 10.60 4.75 -13.31
N GLY A 18 9.34 4.66 -13.74
CA GLY A 18 8.80 3.57 -14.55
C GLY A 18 7.60 2.87 -13.93
N THR A 19 7.05 1.88 -14.63
CA THR A 19 5.89 1.10 -14.19
C THR A 19 6.32 -0.03 -13.27
N HIS A 20 5.63 -0.17 -12.13
CA HIS A 20 5.89 -1.21 -11.13
C HIS A 20 4.66 -2.06 -10.90
N THR A 21 4.88 -3.34 -10.67
CA THR A 21 3.83 -4.30 -10.35
C THR A 21 4.01 -4.82 -8.94
N PHE A 22 2.97 -4.68 -8.11
CA PHE A 22 2.89 -5.19 -6.75
C PHE A 22 1.96 -6.38 -6.71
N THR A 23 2.34 -7.39 -5.95
CA THR A 23 1.48 -8.53 -5.67
C THR A 23 1.23 -8.66 -4.18
N LEU A 24 -0.03 -8.87 -3.82
CA LEU A 24 -0.48 -9.33 -2.52
C LEU A 24 -0.86 -10.80 -2.65
N ASP A 25 -0.17 -11.66 -1.91
CA ASP A 25 -0.47 -13.09 -1.80
C ASP A 25 -1.00 -13.37 -0.39
N PHE A 26 -2.17 -14.01 -0.28
CA PHE A 26 -2.76 -14.42 0.99
C PHE A 26 -3.63 -15.67 0.82
N GLU A 27 -3.38 -16.71 1.62
CA GLU A 27 -4.15 -17.97 1.61
C GLU A 27 -4.39 -18.57 0.20
N GLY A 28 -3.41 -18.42 -0.70
CA GLY A 28 -3.50 -18.90 -2.08
C GLY A 28 -4.25 -17.97 -3.04
N GLU A 29 -4.84 -16.88 -2.55
CA GLU A 29 -5.35 -15.78 -3.37
C GLU A 29 -4.22 -14.81 -3.73
N ARG A 30 -4.26 -14.29 -4.98
CA ARG A 30 -3.24 -13.38 -5.51
C ARG A 30 -3.91 -12.16 -6.14
N GLN A 31 -3.56 -10.97 -5.64
CA GLN A 31 -4.02 -9.68 -6.16
C GLN A 31 -2.86 -8.87 -6.72
N VAL A 32 -3.07 -8.24 -7.88
CA VAL A 32 -2.03 -7.49 -8.59
C VAL A 32 -2.44 -6.04 -8.72
N ALA A 33 -1.50 -5.12 -8.42
CA ALA A 33 -1.66 -3.70 -8.66
C ALA A 33 -0.48 -3.18 -9.51
N THR A 34 -0.79 -2.35 -10.49
CA THR A 34 0.21 -1.66 -11.32
C THR A 34 0.17 -0.17 -11.04
N VAL A 35 1.35 0.41 -10.87
CA VAL A 35 1.49 1.82 -10.49
C VAL A 35 2.71 2.40 -11.20
N ASP A 36 2.54 3.59 -11.77
CA ASP A 36 3.64 4.34 -12.35
C ASP A 36 4.37 5.13 -11.26
N GLY A 37 5.68 4.92 -11.19
CA GLY A 37 6.59 5.70 -10.35
C GLY A 37 7.28 6.81 -11.15
N LYS A 38 7.38 7.99 -10.56
CA LYS A 38 8.19 9.10 -11.04
C LYS A 38 9.48 9.23 -10.22
N ALA A 39 10.41 10.05 -10.69
CA ALA A 39 11.68 10.27 -10.00
C ALA A 39 11.45 10.89 -8.62
N GLY A 40 11.92 10.22 -7.58
CA GLY A 40 11.76 10.66 -6.20
C GLY A 40 10.46 10.22 -5.53
N ASP A 41 9.60 9.45 -6.22
CA ASP A 41 8.30 9.06 -5.67
C ASP A 41 8.41 8.12 -4.47
N LEU A 42 7.71 8.53 -3.40
CA LEU A 42 7.28 7.67 -2.31
C LEU A 42 5.80 7.37 -2.53
N ARG A 43 5.49 6.13 -2.86
CA ARG A 43 4.11 5.66 -3.11
C ARG A 43 3.58 4.91 -1.90
N PHE A 44 2.32 5.16 -1.59
CA PHE A 44 1.57 4.38 -0.61
C PHE A 44 0.62 3.43 -1.31
N LEU A 45 0.68 2.16 -0.94
CA LEU A 45 -0.35 1.18 -1.27
C LEU A 45 -1.00 0.72 0.03
N ARG A 46 -2.33 0.69 0.06
CA ARG A 46 -3.11 0.24 1.21
C ARG A 46 -3.70 -1.13 0.92
N ILE A 47 -3.70 -1.99 1.92
CA ILE A 47 -4.36 -3.29 1.89
C ILE A 47 -5.65 -3.14 2.68
N ASP A 48 -6.78 -3.39 2.05
CA ASP A 48 -8.08 -3.48 2.71
C ASP A 48 -8.41 -4.93 3.02
N GLY A 49 -8.99 -5.12 4.20
CA GLY A 49 -9.25 -6.44 4.73
C GLY A 49 -10.59 -6.56 5.42
N THR A 50 -11.31 -7.61 5.04
CA THR A 50 -12.48 -8.08 5.77
C THR A 50 -12.12 -9.37 6.49
N VAL A 51 -12.31 -9.39 7.80
CA VAL A 51 -12.02 -10.54 8.65
C VAL A 51 -13.33 -11.00 9.29
N TRP A 52 -13.70 -12.25 9.03
CA TRP A 52 -14.80 -12.94 9.69
C TRP A 52 -14.26 -14.13 10.50
N ALA A 53 -15.09 -14.71 11.35
CA ALA A 53 -14.67 -15.82 12.22
C ALA A 53 -14.25 -17.09 11.43
N TRP A 54 -14.62 -17.21 10.15
CA TRP A 54 -14.36 -18.39 9.32
C TRP A 54 -13.64 -18.10 8.00
N LYS A 55 -13.43 -16.84 7.63
CA LYS A 55 -12.73 -16.45 6.40
C LYS A 55 -12.19 -15.02 6.52
N SER A 56 -11.02 -14.79 5.93
CA SER A 56 -10.50 -13.45 5.69
C SER A 56 -10.30 -13.21 4.20
N THR A 57 -10.43 -11.97 3.75
CA THR A 57 -10.13 -11.57 2.38
C THR A 57 -9.39 -10.24 2.38
N PHE A 58 -8.31 -10.17 1.61
CA PHE A 58 -7.45 -8.99 1.50
C PHE A 58 -7.26 -8.58 0.06
N VAL A 59 -7.40 -7.28 -0.20
CA VAL A 59 -7.27 -6.68 -1.54
C VAL A 59 -6.48 -5.39 -1.47
N TRP A 60 -5.92 -4.96 -2.60
CA TRP A 60 -5.43 -3.59 -2.72
C TRP A 60 -6.62 -2.61 -2.64
N ALA A 61 -6.49 -1.59 -1.80
CA ALA A 61 -7.47 -0.52 -1.76
C ALA A 61 -7.49 0.24 -3.10
N THR A 62 -8.68 0.67 -3.51
CA THR A 62 -8.88 1.39 -4.79
C THR A 62 -8.86 2.91 -4.64
N ASP A 63 -8.69 3.41 -3.41
CA ASP A 63 -8.56 4.84 -3.16
C ASP A 63 -7.36 5.44 -3.89
N GLY A 64 -7.48 6.72 -4.28
CA GLY A 64 -6.36 7.48 -4.79
C GLY A 64 -5.25 7.63 -3.75
N GLU A 65 -4.00 7.74 -4.22
CA GLU A 65 -2.82 7.85 -3.35
C GLU A 65 -2.94 9.00 -2.34
N ASP A 66 -3.51 10.14 -2.73
CA ASP A 66 -3.65 11.30 -1.82
C ASP A 66 -4.53 10.98 -0.61
N ALA A 67 -5.63 10.24 -0.81
CA ALA A 67 -6.52 9.82 0.28
C ALA A 67 -5.83 8.79 1.20
N ILE A 68 -5.08 7.86 0.59
CA ILE A 68 -4.25 6.89 1.30
C ILE A 68 -3.21 7.62 2.15
N ARG A 69 -2.48 8.58 1.56
CA ARG A 69 -1.46 9.38 2.25
C ARG A 69 -2.05 10.21 3.40
N ASP A 70 -3.18 10.89 3.19
CA ASP A 70 -3.89 11.62 4.24
C ASP A 70 -4.25 10.70 5.43
N ARG A 71 -4.70 9.47 5.15
CA ARG A 71 -4.97 8.46 6.19
C ARG A 71 -3.70 8.08 6.96
N ALA A 72 -2.57 7.89 6.27
CA ALA A 72 -1.29 7.59 6.92
C ALA A 72 -0.85 8.72 7.86
N TYR A 73 -1.02 9.99 7.47
CA TYR A 73 -0.72 11.13 8.34
C TYR A 73 -1.65 11.16 9.56
N LYS A 74 -2.96 10.98 9.35
CA LYS A 74 -3.95 10.95 10.45
C LYS A 74 -3.67 9.83 11.45
N ALA A 75 -3.22 8.67 10.96
CA ALA A 75 -2.80 7.54 11.80
C ALA A 75 -1.40 7.72 12.44
N ARG A 76 -0.69 8.83 12.14
CA ARG A 76 0.70 9.11 12.57
C ARG A 76 1.70 8.01 12.20
N LEU A 77 1.39 7.23 11.16
CA LEU A 77 2.27 6.16 10.67
C LEU A 77 3.44 6.72 9.86
N VAL A 78 3.28 7.94 9.33
CA VAL A 78 4.26 8.62 8.51
C VAL A 78 4.30 10.09 8.90
N SER A 79 5.51 10.65 8.98
CA SER A 79 5.73 12.09 9.03
C SER A 79 6.60 12.47 7.84
N ASP A 80 6.09 13.36 6.99
CA ASP A 80 6.87 13.90 5.89
C ASP A 80 7.51 15.22 6.34
N LEU A 81 8.84 15.29 6.27
CA LEU A 81 9.61 16.48 6.59
C LEU A 81 9.99 17.18 5.28
N THR A 82 9.53 18.41 5.08
CA THR A 82 10.06 19.26 4.01
C THR A 82 11.35 19.90 4.50
N VAL A 83 12.48 19.44 3.97
CA VAL A 83 13.77 20.13 4.15
C VAL A 83 13.83 21.25 3.12
N ARG A 84 13.97 22.49 3.60
CA ARG A 84 14.25 23.67 2.76
C ARG A 84 15.74 23.80 2.53
#